data_AF-A0A4Y2P6Z2-F1
#
_entry.id   AF-A0A4Y2P6Z2-F1
#
_cell.length_a   1.000
_cell.length_b   1.000
_cell.length_c   1.000
_cell.angle_alpha   90.00
_cell.angle_beta   90.00
_cell.angle_gamma   90.00
#
_symmetry.space_group_name_H-M   'P 1'
#
loop_
_entity.id
_entity.type
_entity.pdbx_description
1 polymer ?
#
loop_
_entity_poly.entity_id
_entity_poly.type
_entity_poly.pdbx_seq_one_letter_code
_entity_poly.pdbx_strand_id
1 'polypeptide(L)'
;MKLESDSMCQENSSNSSDESQPSRCDYCLFTASANRKGEPEELLTCKDCGAKAHPSCMEYTKLLYEKYPDSQNWQCPDCKTCIVCEENNSTTDLLTCYTCFNAFHMNCHDPAITTKPTGIWLCSSCDTTVDKDKMAKTKPKLNATDLKSEHMAYSLTNPFHKTLEEYPTTVPIARKWTIENVEEFFKFIGFEDEAPAFREQEIDGLSLLLMKRNDVLTGLGIKLGPALKIYKHIVTLQTRIGDN
;
A
#
# COMPACT_ATOMS: atom_id res chain seq x y z
N MET A 1 -17.35 66.05 38.58
CA MET A 1 -16.04 65.46 38.95
C MET A 1 -16.35 64.07 39.47
N LYS A 2 -16.03 62.90 38.89
CA LYS A 2 -15.16 62.38 37.81
C LYS A 2 -15.99 61.27 37.09
N LEU A 3 -16.12 61.22 35.76
CA LEU A 3 -15.38 60.38 34.77
C LEU A 3 -15.28 58.89 35.15
N GLU A 4 -16.10 58.02 34.52
CA GLU A 4 -15.76 56.99 33.48
C GLU A 4 -15.53 55.59 34.12
N SER A 5 -15.83 54.42 33.58
CA SER A 5 -16.54 53.89 32.39
C SER A 5 -16.66 52.35 32.56
N ASP A 6 -17.63 51.74 31.87
CA ASP A 6 -17.75 50.35 31.36
C ASP A 6 -17.39 49.12 32.22
N SER A 7 -18.34 48.17 32.32
CA SER A 7 -18.27 46.93 31.52
C SER A 7 -19.27 45.88 32.02
N MET A 8 -19.93 45.25 31.06
CA MET A 8 -20.97 44.23 31.18
C MET A 8 -20.29 42.85 31.30
N CYS A 9 -20.57 42.10 32.36
CA CYS A 9 -20.15 40.70 32.46
C CYS A 9 -21.37 39.80 32.27
N GLN A 10 -21.55 39.33 31.03
CA GLN A 10 -22.38 38.17 30.72
C GLN A 10 -21.56 36.92 31.07
N GLU A 11 -22.11 36.06 31.93
CA GLU A 11 -21.56 34.74 32.20
C GLU A 11 -21.79 33.83 30.99
N ASN A 12 -20.78 33.73 30.12
CA ASN A 12 -20.76 32.73 29.06
C ASN A 12 -20.34 31.39 29.67
N SER A 13 -21.31 30.47 29.74
CA SER A 13 -21.07 29.06 30.04
C SER A 13 -20.23 28.45 28.91
N SER A 14 -18.98 28.12 29.21
CA SER A 14 -18.09 27.35 28.35
C SER A 14 -18.60 25.91 28.23
N ASN A 15 -19.37 25.66 27.17
CA ASN A 15 -19.76 24.31 26.77
C ASN A 15 -18.65 23.75 25.88
N SER A 16 -17.63 23.11 26.47
CA SER A 16 -16.60 22.39 25.74
C SER A 16 -17.07 20.96 25.45
N SER A 17 -17.87 20.79 24.39
CA SER A 17 -18.03 19.49 23.76
C SER A 17 -16.80 19.22 22.91
N ASP A 18 -15.91 18.39 23.43
CA ASP A 18 -14.80 17.79 22.69
C ASP A 18 -15.38 16.87 21.60
N GLU A 19 -15.69 17.44 20.43
CA GLU A 19 -15.92 16.65 19.22
C GLU A 19 -14.57 16.09 18.76
N SER A 20 -14.20 14.94 19.31
CA SER A 20 -13.05 14.18 18.85
C SER A 20 -13.17 13.95 17.34
N GLN A 21 -12.22 14.49 16.57
CA GLN A 21 -12.20 14.38 15.10
C GLN A 21 -12.39 12.91 14.67
N PRO A 22 -13.26 12.62 13.67
CA PRO A 22 -13.58 11.26 13.30
C PRO A 22 -12.37 10.55 12.69
N SER A 23 -12.14 9.32 13.14
CA SER A 23 -11.03 8.49 12.69
C SER A 23 -11.11 8.18 11.19
N ARG A 24 -9.98 8.22 10.48
CA ARG A 24 -9.91 8.10 9.02
C ARG A 24 -8.99 6.96 8.62
N CYS A 25 -9.29 6.34 7.48
CA CYS A 25 -8.46 5.36 6.80
C CYS A 25 -7.22 6.02 6.19
N ASP A 26 -6.03 5.49 6.40
CA ASP A 26 -4.76 6.02 5.89
C ASP A 26 -4.61 5.84 4.37
N TYR A 27 -5.44 4.99 3.76
CA TYR A 27 -5.35 4.62 2.34
C TYR A 27 -6.36 5.38 1.45
N CYS A 28 -7.50 5.80 2.00
CA CYS A 28 -8.54 6.51 1.24
C CYS A 28 -8.99 7.82 1.89
N LEU A 29 -8.53 8.10 3.11
CA LEU A 29 -8.83 9.31 3.90
C LEU A 29 -10.32 9.48 4.26
N PHE A 30 -11.14 8.46 4.07
CA PHE A 30 -12.52 8.42 4.51
C PHE A 30 -12.65 7.76 5.89
N THR A 31 -13.73 8.09 6.59
CA THR A 31 -14.05 7.54 7.91
C THR A 31 -14.76 6.20 7.78
N ALA A 32 -15.18 5.61 8.90
CA ALA A 32 -15.98 4.38 8.88
C ALA A 32 -17.35 4.52 8.17
N SER A 33 -17.82 5.76 7.94
CA SER A 33 -19.12 5.99 7.29
C SER A 33 -19.13 5.67 5.80
N ALA A 34 -17.97 5.63 5.14
CA ALA A 34 -17.86 5.31 3.72
C ALA A 34 -16.46 4.82 3.33
N ASN A 35 -16.37 3.70 2.63
CA ASN A 35 -15.19 3.28 1.89
C ASN A 35 -15.13 3.92 0.48
N ARG A 36 -14.19 3.49 -0.37
CA ARG A 36 -14.05 3.99 -1.75
C ARG A 36 -15.27 3.76 -2.64
N LYS A 37 -16.17 2.83 -2.27
CA LYS A 37 -17.43 2.54 -2.97
C LYS A 37 -18.62 3.31 -2.38
N GLY A 38 -18.40 4.13 -1.34
CA GLY A 38 -19.46 4.84 -0.64
C GLY A 38 -20.23 3.98 0.36
N GLU A 39 -19.76 2.76 0.65
CA GLU A 39 -20.43 1.84 1.57
C GLU A 39 -19.86 2.00 2.99
N PRO A 40 -20.70 1.98 4.06
CA PRO A 40 -20.23 1.97 5.43
C PRO A 40 -19.33 0.76 5.70
N GLU A 41 -18.17 0.99 6.27
CA GLU A 41 -17.16 -0.05 6.53
C GLU A 41 -16.26 0.39 7.69
N GLU A 42 -16.22 -0.40 8.76
CA GLU A 42 -15.41 -0.09 9.93
C GLU A 42 -13.90 -0.12 9.62
N LEU A 43 -13.13 0.67 10.37
CA LEU A 43 -11.68 0.75 10.22
C LEU A 43 -10.99 -0.32 11.06
N LEU A 44 -10.08 -1.06 10.43
CA LEU A 44 -9.03 -1.80 11.13
C LEU A 44 -8.08 -0.80 11.78
N THR A 45 -7.54 -1.14 12.95
CA THR A 45 -6.51 -0.36 13.63
C THR A 45 -5.33 -1.28 13.94
N CYS A 46 -4.13 -0.91 13.48
CA CYS A 46 -2.93 -1.68 13.71
C CYS A 46 -2.59 -1.66 15.20
N LYS A 47 -2.42 -2.85 15.79
CA LYS A 47 -2.09 -2.96 17.22
C LYS A 47 -0.73 -2.35 17.59
N ASP A 48 0.20 -2.27 16.64
CA ASP A 48 1.59 -1.86 16.90
C ASP A 48 1.83 -0.36 16.64
N CYS A 49 1.23 0.21 15.59
CA CYS A 49 1.49 1.59 15.17
C CYS A 49 0.24 2.48 15.09
N GLY A 50 -0.96 1.92 15.32
CA GLY A 50 -2.21 2.67 15.28
C GLY A 50 -2.68 3.09 13.88
N ALA A 51 -1.98 2.68 12.82
CA ALA A 51 -2.40 2.89 11.43
C ALA A 51 -3.80 2.31 11.18
N LYS A 52 -4.58 2.95 10.32
CA LYS A 52 -5.99 2.60 10.10
C LYS A 52 -6.29 2.34 8.65
N ALA A 53 -7.11 1.32 8.41
CA ALA A 53 -7.47 0.93 7.05
C ALA A 53 -8.88 0.37 6.98
N HIS A 54 -9.61 0.71 5.92
CA HIS A 54 -10.75 -0.13 5.54
C HIS A 54 -10.25 -1.50 5.11
N PRO A 55 -10.91 -2.61 5.51
CA PRO A 55 -10.62 -3.93 4.96
C PRO A 55 -10.60 -3.93 3.42
N SER A 56 -11.55 -3.28 2.76
CA SER A 56 -11.58 -3.16 1.29
C SER A 56 -10.40 -2.40 0.70
N CYS A 57 -9.81 -1.45 1.43
CA CYS A 57 -8.60 -0.73 1.00
C CYS A 57 -7.33 -1.59 1.15
N MET A 58 -7.38 -2.62 2.00
CA MET A 58 -6.36 -3.66 2.12
C MET A 58 -6.61 -4.85 1.17
N GLU A 59 -7.62 -4.75 0.30
CA GLU A 59 -8.09 -5.84 -0.57
C GLU A 59 -8.62 -7.06 0.21
N TYR A 60 -9.04 -6.87 1.46
CA TYR A 60 -9.68 -7.93 2.24
C TYR A 60 -11.11 -8.11 1.73
N THR A 61 -11.50 -9.35 1.46
CA THR A 61 -12.91 -9.66 1.15
C THR A 61 -13.75 -9.55 2.43
N LYS A 62 -15.02 -9.17 2.28
CA LYS A 62 -15.95 -9.06 3.43
C LYS A 62 -16.01 -10.34 4.26
N LEU A 63 -16.09 -11.48 3.59
CA LEU A 63 -16.11 -12.81 4.20
C LEU A 63 -14.87 -13.08 5.06
N LEU A 64 -13.74 -12.48 4.71
CA LEU A 64 -12.47 -12.76 5.36
C LEU A 64 -12.41 -12.09 6.73
N TYR A 65 -12.74 -10.81 6.86
CA TYR A 65 -12.71 -10.15 8.16
C TYR A 65 -13.91 -10.56 9.04
N GLU A 66 -15.03 -10.98 8.45
CA GLU A 66 -16.13 -11.60 9.20
C GLU A 66 -15.72 -12.96 9.79
N LYS A 67 -14.92 -13.75 9.06
CA LYS A 67 -14.41 -15.05 9.50
C LYS A 67 -13.27 -14.94 10.51
N TYR A 68 -12.48 -13.88 10.45
CA TYR A 68 -11.37 -13.60 11.37
C TYR A 68 -11.66 -12.29 12.13
N PRO A 69 -12.57 -12.32 13.13
CA PRO A 69 -13.04 -11.13 13.84
C PRO A 69 -11.97 -10.45 14.71
N ASP A 70 -10.80 -11.05 14.85
CA ASP A 70 -9.61 -10.53 15.52
C ASP A 70 -8.96 -9.33 14.78
N SER A 71 -9.79 -8.43 14.27
CA SER A 71 -9.43 -7.05 13.92
C SER A 71 -8.59 -6.36 15.01
N GLN A 72 -8.77 -6.75 16.28
CA GLN A 72 -7.99 -6.29 17.42
C GLN A 72 -6.53 -6.74 17.43
N ASN A 73 -6.20 -7.80 16.68
CA ASN A 73 -4.83 -8.29 16.52
C ASN A 73 -4.24 -8.04 15.13
N TRP A 74 -4.92 -7.22 14.33
CA TRP A 74 -4.45 -6.87 13.01
C TRP A 74 -3.15 -6.05 13.09
N GLN A 75 -2.23 -6.37 12.17
CA GLN A 75 -1.00 -5.62 11.94
C GLN A 75 -1.02 -5.10 10.51
N CYS A 76 -0.65 -3.83 10.32
CA CYS A 76 -0.51 -3.25 8.99
C CYS A 76 0.67 -3.90 8.23
N PRO A 77 0.76 -3.72 6.90
CA PRO A 77 1.84 -4.29 6.10
C PRO A 77 3.26 -3.94 6.60
N ASP A 78 3.43 -2.74 7.17
CA ASP A 78 4.74 -2.30 7.69
C ASP A 78 5.08 -2.92 9.07
N CYS A 79 4.07 -3.31 9.86
CA CYS A 79 4.25 -3.90 11.19
C CYS A 79 4.10 -5.43 11.21
N LYS A 80 3.75 -6.05 10.08
CA LYS A 80 3.42 -7.46 10.01
C LYS A 80 4.59 -8.33 10.46
N THR A 81 4.35 -9.23 11.41
CA THR A 81 5.35 -10.19 11.89
C THR A 81 5.01 -11.61 11.45
N CYS A 82 6.03 -12.46 11.39
CA CYS A 82 5.85 -13.87 11.12
C CYS A 82 5.07 -14.54 12.26
N ILE A 83 4.03 -15.33 11.95
CA ILE A 83 3.23 -16.02 12.98
C ILE A 83 4.00 -17.13 13.71
N VAL A 84 5.15 -17.54 13.18
CA VAL A 84 5.95 -18.65 13.74
C VAL A 84 7.04 -18.12 14.68
N CYS A 85 7.77 -17.08 14.29
CA CYS A 85 8.86 -16.53 15.10
C CYS A 85 8.53 -15.16 15.73
N GLU A 86 7.36 -14.59 15.44
CA GLU A 86 6.87 -13.29 15.94
C GLU A 86 7.74 -12.07 15.60
N GLU A 87 8.72 -12.27 14.71
CA GLU A 87 9.66 -11.24 14.24
C GLU A 87 9.33 -10.79 12.81
N ASN A 88 9.78 -9.58 12.43
CA ASN A 88 9.66 -9.04 11.06
C ASN A 88 10.99 -9.02 10.30
N ASN A 89 12.11 -9.28 10.99
CA ASN A 89 13.45 -9.30 10.43
C ASN A 89 13.89 -10.74 10.16
N SER A 90 14.22 -11.05 8.91
CA SER A 90 14.73 -12.35 8.51
C SER A 90 15.66 -12.21 7.31
N THR A 91 16.46 -13.25 7.07
CA THR A 91 17.27 -13.38 5.86
C THR A 91 16.43 -13.76 4.64
N THR A 92 15.17 -14.20 4.82
CA THR A 92 14.25 -14.60 3.75
C THR A 92 13.01 -13.72 3.72
N ASP A 93 12.32 -13.63 2.56
CA ASP A 93 11.10 -12.84 2.42
C ASP A 93 9.99 -13.25 3.41
N LEU A 94 9.21 -12.26 3.86
CA LEU A 94 7.98 -12.45 4.63
C LEU A 94 6.79 -12.51 3.65
N LEU A 95 6.14 -13.67 3.56
CA LEU A 95 5.00 -13.93 2.70
C LEU A 95 3.70 -13.84 3.49
N THR A 96 2.68 -13.18 2.94
CA THR A 96 1.35 -13.08 3.58
C THR A 96 0.34 -13.92 2.80
N CYS A 97 -0.35 -14.83 3.48
CA CYS A 97 -1.38 -15.66 2.85
C CYS A 97 -2.58 -14.80 2.44
N TYR A 98 -3.07 -14.97 1.21
CA TYR A 98 -4.21 -14.21 0.69
C TYR A 98 -5.55 -14.51 1.41
N THR A 99 -5.69 -15.68 2.04
CA THR A 99 -6.95 -16.13 2.66
C THR A 99 -7.02 -15.95 4.16
N CYS A 100 -5.91 -16.09 4.89
CA CYS A 100 -5.91 -15.90 6.35
C CYS A 100 -5.08 -14.70 6.79
N PHE A 101 -4.33 -14.07 5.89
CA PHE A 101 -3.40 -12.97 6.18
C PHE A 101 -2.36 -13.24 7.25
N ASN A 102 -2.17 -14.50 7.66
CA ASN A 102 -1.00 -14.88 8.43
C ASN A 102 0.25 -14.73 7.57
N ALA A 103 1.30 -14.21 8.20
CA ALA A 103 2.57 -14.00 7.53
C ALA A 103 3.60 -15.03 7.98
N PHE A 104 4.41 -15.49 7.04
CA PHE A 104 5.41 -16.52 7.24
C PHE A 104 6.70 -16.09 6.54
N HIS A 105 7.82 -16.11 7.24
CA HIS A 105 9.08 -16.13 6.50
C HIS A 105 9.13 -17.41 5.67
N MET A 106 9.75 -17.36 4.49
CA MET A 106 9.86 -18.51 3.60
C MET A 106 10.42 -19.75 4.30
N ASN A 107 11.40 -19.57 5.21
CA ASN A 107 12.00 -20.64 6.01
C ASN A 107 11.19 -21.03 7.27
N CYS A 108 10.25 -20.19 7.71
CA CYS A 108 9.36 -20.48 8.83
C CYS A 108 8.06 -21.18 8.40
N HIS A 109 7.73 -21.15 7.11
CA HIS A 109 6.59 -21.89 6.57
C HIS A 109 6.87 -23.40 6.53
N ASP A 110 5.83 -24.22 6.69
CA ASP A 110 5.90 -25.67 6.56
C ASP A 110 4.94 -26.16 5.44
N PRO A 111 5.46 -26.73 4.34
CA PRO A 111 6.88 -26.95 4.03
C PRO A 111 7.63 -25.66 3.72
N ALA A 112 8.95 -25.64 4.00
CA ALA A 112 9.79 -24.47 3.73
C ALA A 112 9.76 -24.07 2.25
N ILE A 113 9.60 -22.78 1.99
CA ILE A 113 9.47 -22.23 0.65
C ILE A 113 10.87 -21.88 0.15
N THR A 114 11.30 -22.48 -0.95
CA THR A 114 12.65 -22.26 -1.49
C THR A 114 12.70 -21.15 -2.52
N THR A 115 11.58 -20.86 -3.18
CA THR A 115 11.46 -19.85 -4.24
C THR A 115 10.27 -18.96 -3.94
N LYS A 116 10.47 -17.64 -3.99
CA LYS A 116 9.42 -16.66 -3.75
C LYS A 116 8.27 -16.89 -4.74
N PRO A 117 7.03 -17.14 -4.26
CA PRO A 117 5.87 -17.28 -5.13
C PRO A 117 5.61 -15.99 -5.92
N THR A 118 5.18 -16.15 -7.17
CA THR A 118 4.71 -15.03 -7.98
C THR A 118 3.19 -14.97 -7.94
N GLY A 119 2.63 -13.78 -7.70
CA GLY A 119 1.19 -13.59 -7.60
C GLY A 119 0.59 -14.03 -6.26
N ILE A 120 -0.64 -14.55 -6.29
CA ILE A 120 -1.41 -14.94 -5.10
C ILE A 120 -0.79 -16.19 -4.47
N TRP A 121 -0.53 -16.11 -3.17
CA TRP A 121 0.01 -17.24 -2.40
C TRP A 121 -0.93 -17.60 -1.23
N LEU A 122 -1.04 -18.91 -0.97
CA LEU A 122 -1.82 -19.49 0.12
C LEU A 122 -0.88 -20.27 1.05
N CYS A 123 -1.07 -20.16 2.37
CA CYS A 123 -0.35 -21.02 3.31
C CYS A 123 -0.88 -22.46 3.26
N SER A 124 -0.11 -23.41 3.79
CA SER A 124 -0.48 -24.83 3.80
C SER A 124 -1.84 -25.12 4.46
N SER A 125 -2.28 -24.31 5.42
CA SER A 125 -3.60 -24.46 6.06
C SER A 125 -4.76 -23.92 5.22
N CYS A 126 -4.50 -23.00 4.29
CA CYS A 126 -5.52 -22.42 3.40
C CYS A 126 -5.48 -23.01 1.99
N ASP A 127 -4.36 -23.59 1.60
CA ASP A 127 -4.22 -24.30 0.34
C ASP A 127 -4.91 -25.67 0.43
N THR A 128 -6.17 -25.72 0.00
CA THR A 128 -6.94 -26.98 -0.03
C THR A 128 -6.56 -27.88 -1.21
N THR A 129 -5.52 -27.57 -1.98
CA THR A 129 -5.07 -28.40 -3.11
C THR A 129 -4.20 -29.60 -2.68
N VAL A 130 -3.82 -29.67 -1.39
CA VAL A 130 -3.01 -30.75 -0.81
C VAL A 130 -3.85 -31.95 -0.33
N ASP A 131 -5.17 -31.79 -0.15
CA ASP A 131 -6.10 -32.91 0.11
C ASP A 131 -6.57 -33.57 -1.20
N LYS A 132 -5.64 -34.24 -1.90
CA LYS A 132 -5.98 -35.13 -3.01
C LYS A 132 -6.29 -36.51 -2.45
N ASP A 133 -7.58 -36.85 -2.30
CA ASP A 133 -8.12 -38.20 -2.64
C ASP A 133 -9.63 -38.42 -2.50
N LYS A 134 -10.47 -37.45 -2.08
CA LYS A 134 -11.93 -37.64 -2.10
C LYS A 134 -12.73 -36.39 -2.48
N MET A 135 -12.83 -36.10 -3.78
CA MET A 135 -14.06 -35.57 -4.41
C MET A 135 -13.99 -35.64 -5.94
N ALA A 136 -13.99 -36.85 -6.49
CA ALA A 136 -14.51 -37.03 -7.83
C ALA A 136 -16.03 -36.78 -7.78
N LYS A 137 -16.52 -35.85 -8.62
CA LYS A 137 -17.92 -35.38 -8.76
C LYS A 137 -18.23 -34.26 -7.74
N THR A 138 -18.15 -32.99 -8.09
CA THR A 138 -19.09 -32.29 -8.99
C THR A 138 -18.47 -30.96 -9.42
N LYS A 139 -18.42 -30.69 -10.73
CA LYS A 139 -17.87 -29.44 -11.29
C LYS A 139 -18.94 -28.33 -11.22
N PRO A 140 -18.67 -27.12 -10.71
CA PRO A 140 -19.36 -25.94 -11.21
C PRO A 140 -18.74 -25.61 -12.58
N LYS A 141 -19.55 -25.74 -13.64
CA LYS A 141 -19.20 -25.20 -14.96
C LYS A 141 -19.33 -23.68 -14.90
N LEU A 142 -18.21 -22.95 -14.96
CA LEU A 142 -18.22 -21.56 -15.40
C LEU A 142 -17.85 -21.57 -16.88
N ASN A 143 -18.79 -21.17 -17.72
CA ASN A 143 -18.63 -21.12 -19.17
C ASN A 143 -17.83 -19.86 -19.54
N ALA A 144 -16.85 -20.06 -20.42
CA ALA A 144 -16.09 -19.01 -21.08
C ALA A 144 -16.89 -18.43 -22.24
N THR A 145 -17.80 -17.50 -21.97
CA THR A 145 -18.31 -16.51 -22.94
C THR A 145 -19.00 -15.41 -22.15
N ASP A 146 -18.39 -14.22 -22.13
CA ASP A 146 -18.98 -12.88 -21.98
C ASP A 146 -18.03 -11.95 -21.21
N LEU A 147 -16.92 -11.63 -21.85
CA LEU A 147 -16.06 -10.48 -21.55
C LEU A 147 -15.81 -9.74 -22.87
N LYS A 148 -16.85 -9.08 -23.39
CA LYS A 148 -16.73 -8.04 -24.42
C LYS A 148 -17.75 -6.94 -24.14
N SER A 149 -17.29 -5.70 -24.29
CA SER A 149 -17.93 -4.40 -24.00
C SER A 149 -18.25 -4.19 -22.52
N GLU A 150 -17.69 -3.19 -21.81
CA GLU A 150 -17.56 -1.78 -22.18
C GLU A 150 -16.25 -1.20 -21.63
N HIS A 151 -15.25 -1.03 -22.49
CA HIS A 151 -14.05 -0.23 -22.23
C HIS A 151 -13.97 0.80 -23.36
N MET A 152 -14.67 1.93 -23.23
CA MET A 152 -14.48 3.17 -23.99
C MET A 152 -15.57 4.16 -23.59
N ALA A 153 -15.31 5.00 -22.56
CA ALA A 153 -15.87 6.36 -22.41
C ALA A 153 -15.60 6.92 -21.00
N TYR A 154 -14.33 7.05 -20.61
CA TYR A 154 -13.92 8.09 -19.66
C TYR A 154 -12.41 8.28 -19.78
N SER A 155 -12.00 8.92 -20.86
CA SER A 155 -10.73 9.64 -20.89
C SER A 155 -10.83 10.64 -22.01
N LEU A 156 -10.90 11.92 -21.64
CA LEU A 156 -10.50 13.10 -22.42
C LEU A 156 -10.96 14.31 -21.58
N THR A 157 -10.10 14.80 -20.66
CA THR A 157 -9.98 16.21 -20.18
C THR A 157 -9.21 16.37 -18.84
N ASN A 158 -8.17 15.58 -18.54
CA ASN A 158 -7.27 15.97 -17.44
C ASN A 158 -5.78 15.75 -17.78
N PRO A 159 -4.96 16.81 -17.87
CA PRO A 159 -3.56 16.72 -18.32
C PRO A 159 -2.56 16.40 -17.19
N PHE A 160 -2.92 15.55 -16.22
CA PHE A 160 -2.05 15.25 -15.07
C PHE A 160 -1.49 13.83 -15.11
N HIS A 161 -0.21 13.75 -15.51
CA HIS A 161 0.75 12.63 -15.47
C HIS A 161 0.32 11.33 -16.16
N LYS A 162 1.15 10.88 -17.12
CA LYS A 162 1.07 9.56 -17.74
C LYS A 162 1.02 8.49 -16.67
N THR A 163 -0.08 7.75 -16.69
CA THR A 163 -0.29 6.53 -15.92
C THR A 163 0.84 5.54 -16.20
N LEU A 164 1.12 4.66 -15.22
CA LEU A 164 2.05 3.52 -15.20
C LEU A 164 1.93 2.52 -16.38
N GLU A 165 1.17 2.85 -17.41
CA GLU A 165 0.80 2.04 -18.56
C GLU A 165 1.84 2.09 -19.69
N GLU A 166 2.80 3.02 -19.65
CA GLU A 166 3.92 3.12 -20.60
C GLU A 166 5.27 2.75 -19.96
N TYR A 167 5.35 1.63 -19.22
CA TYR A 167 6.67 1.05 -18.94
C TYR A 167 7.17 0.36 -20.22
N PRO A 168 8.34 0.73 -20.78
CA PRO A 168 8.90 0.01 -21.92
C PRO A 168 9.08 -1.46 -21.57
N THR A 169 8.85 -2.35 -22.54
CA THR A 169 8.93 -3.82 -22.38
C THR A 169 10.31 -4.29 -21.88
N THR A 170 11.32 -3.42 -21.96
CA THR A 170 12.64 -3.58 -21.34
C THR A 170 12.81 -2.52 -20.25
N VAL A 171 12.54 -2.89 -18.99
CA VAL A 171 12.87 -2.02 -17.85
C VAL A 171 14.38 -2.07 -17.65
N PRO A 172 15.09 -0.93 -17.68
CA PRO A 172 16.55 -0.96 -17.66
C PRO A 172 17.06 -1.31 -16.26
N ILE A 173 18.14 -2.09 -16.21
CA ILE A 173 18.80 -2.46 -14.96
C ILE A 173 19.44 -1.20 -14.37
N ALA A 174 18.78 -0.62 -13.36
CA ALA A 174 19.20 0.64 -12.75
C ALA A 174 20.57 0.56 -12.06
N ARG A 175 21.09 -0.64 -11.79
CA ARG A 175 22.38 -0.86 -11.10
C ARG A 175 23.58 -0.16 -11.74
N LYS A 176 23.53 0.15 -13.05
CA LYS A 176 24.62 0.81 -13.78
C LYS A 176 24.30 2.26 -14.18
N TRP A 177 23.18 2.82 -13.70
CA TRP A 177 22.79 4.18 -14.06
C TRP A 177 23.70 5.20 -13.40
N THR A 178 24.14 6.18 -14.19
CA THR A 178 24.76 7.41 -13.66
C THR A 178 23.68 8.33 -13.11
N ILE A 179 24.10 9.40 -12.44
CA ILE A 179 23.19 10.45 -11.93
C ILE A 179 22.34 11.02 -13.08
N GLU A 180 22.94 11.23 -14.26
CA GLU A 180 22.24 11.70 -15.46
C GLU A 180 21.16 10.71 -15.91
N ASN A 181 21.43 9.41 -15.87
CA ASN A 181 20.45 8.40 -16.26
C ASN A 181 19.26 8.34 -15.29
N VAL A 182 19.50 8.54 -13.99
CA VAL A 182 18.43 8.61 -12.98
C VAL A 182 17.51 9.79 -13.26
N GLU A 183 18.07 10.98 -13.49
CA GLU A 183 17.29 12.18 -13.81
C GLU A 183 16.53 12.02 -15.13
N GLU A 184 17.19 11.55 -16.20
CA GLU A 184 16.56 11.32 -17.49
C GLU A 184 15.39 10.33 -17.40
N PHE A 185 15.52 9.29 -16.59
CA PHE A 185 14.45 8.33 -16.35
C PHE A 185 13.21 9.01 -15.75
N PHE A 186 13.38 9.78 -14.67
CA PHE A 186 12.26 10.46 -14.02
C PHE A 186 11.62 11.53 -14.89
N LYS A 187 12.40 12.27 -15.71
CA LYS A 187 11.86 13.15 -16.75
C LYS A 187 11.01 12.37 -17.75
N PHE A 188 11.54 11.25 -18.25
CA PHE A 188 10.88 10.43 -19.26
C PHE A 188 9.52 9.88 -18.79
N ILE A 189 9.43 9.44 -17.54
CA ILE A 189 8.16 8.92 -16.97
C ILE A 189 7.23 10.02 -16.45
N GLY A 190 7.55 11.30 -16.67
CA GLY A 190 6.64 12.43 -16.43
C GLY A 190 6.80 13.16 -15.10
N PHE A 191 7.98 13.10 -14.48
CA PHE A 191 8.38 13.89 -13.31
C PHE A 191 9.46 14.92 -13.67
N GLU A 192 9.22 15.72 -14.72
CA GLU A 192 10.22 16.66 -15.25
C GLU A 192 10.65 17.71 -14.22
N ASP A 193 9.70 18.19 -13.43
CA ASP A 193 9.92 19.20 -12.39
C ASP A 193 10.63 18.63 -11.15
N GLU A 194 10.42 17.36 -10.83
CA GLU A 194 11.02 16.70 -9.66
C GLU A 194 12.35 16.01 -9.94
N ALA A 195 12.62 15.62 -11.19
CA ALA A 195 13.82 14.89 -11.57
C ALA A 195 15.15 15.60 -11.19
N PRO A 196 15.29 16.94 -11.26
CA PRO A 196 16.52 17.63 -10.85
C PRO A 196 16.93 17.36 -9.40
N ALA A 197 15.97 17.09 -8.50
CA ALA A 197 16.27 16.79 -7.10
C ALA A 197 17.14 15.54 -6.93
N PHE A 198 17.04 14.57 -7.83
CA PHE A 198 17.91 13.39 -7.83
C PHE A 198 19.36 13.74 -8.17
N ARG A 199 19.57 14.66 -9.12
CA ARG A 199 20.91 15.14 -9.47
C ARG A 199 21.52 16.01 -8.38
N GLU A 200 20.73 16.91 -7.78
CA GLU A 200 21.17 17.75 -6.67
C GLU A 200 21.62 16.95 -5.45
N GLN A 201 20.97 15.82 -5.20
CA GLN A 201 21.29 14.90 -4.11
C GLN A 201 22.30 13.81 -4.52
N GLU A 202 22.91 13.93 -5.71
CA GLU A 202 23.91 13.00 -6.26
C GLU A 202 23.44 11.53 -6.28
N ILE A 203 22.15 11.29 -6.55
CA ILE A 203 21.56 9.95 -6.56
C ILE A 203 21.89 9.23 -7.86
N ASP A 204 22.82 8.28 -7.77
CA ASP A 204 23.12 7.31 -8.82
C ASP A 204 22.19 6.09 -8.78
N GLY A 205 22.34 5.18 -9.75
CA GLY A 205 21.50 3.99 -9.85
C GLY A 205 21.59 3.04 -8.65
N LEU A 206 22.76 2.90 -8.03
CA LEU A 206 22.91 2.06 -6.82
C LEU A 206 22.22 2.68 -5.63
N SER A 207 22.40 3.98 -5.43
CA SER A 207 21.76 4.75 -4.35
C SER A 207 20.24 4.73 -4.53
N LEU A 208 19.74 4.92 -5.76
CA LEU A 208 18.32 4.84 -6.11
C LEU A 208 17.71 3.49 -5.69
N LEU A 209 18.43 2.39 -5.93
CA LEU A 209 17.97 1.05 -5.58
C LEU A 209 18.01 0.77 -4.06
N LEU A 210 18.71 1.59 -3.27
CA LEU A 210 18.75 1.49 -1.81
C LEU A 210 17.80 2.48 -1.12
N MET A 211 17.25 3.45 -1.87
CA MET A 211 16.36 4.46 -1.32
C MET A 211 15.13 3.82 -0.68
N LYS A 212 14.85 4.27 0.53
CA LYS A 212 13.67 3.92 1.31
C LYS A 212 12.61 5.01 1.16
N ARG A 213 11.40 4.71 1.60
CA ARG A 213 10.25 5.63 1.55
C ARG A 213 10.61 7.01 2.10
N ASN A 214 11.25 7.08 3.27
CA ASN A 214 11.58 8.34 3.92
C ASN A 214 12.60 9.18 3.13
N ASP A 215 13.56 8.54 2.46
CA ASP A 215 14.56 9.23 1.64
C ASP A 215 13.90 9.99 0.50
N VAL A 216 12.82 9.44 -0.08
CA VAL A 216 12.05 10.09 -1.15
C VAL A 216 11.04 11.10 -0.60
N LEU A 217 10.29 10.74 0.45
CA LEU A 217 9.21 11.58 0.98
C LEU A 217 9.71 12.83 1.73
N THR A 218 10.91 12.76 2.29
CA THR A 218 11.46 13.84 3.13
C THR A 218 12.88 14.24 2.73
N GLY A 219 13.69 13.31 2.23
CA GLY A 219 15.09 13.58 1.87
C GLY A 219 15.27 14.40 0.58
N LEU A 220 14.42 14.21 -0.42
CA LEU A 220 14.56 14.88 -1.73
C LEU A 220 13.94 16.29 -1.80
N GLY A 221 13.23 16.75 -0.75
CA GLY A 221 12.54 18.04 -0.78
C GLY A 221 11.38 18.12 -1.79
N ILE A 222 10.91 16.97 -2.31
CA ILE A 222 9.81 16.88 -3.27
C ILE A 222 8.47 16.96 -2.54
N LYS A 223 7.47 17.61 -3.16
CA LYS A 223 6.09 17.64 -2.62
C LYS A 223 5.55 16.23 -2.43
N LEU A 224 4.79 16.01 -1.35
CA LEU A 224 4.32 14.68 -0.94
C LEU A 224 3.63 13.88 -2.06
N GLY A 225 2.78 14.52 -2.87
CA GLY A 225 2.06 13.86 -3.97
C GLY A 225 2.99 13.22 -5.02
N PRO A 226 3.85 14.02 -5.70
CA PRO A 226 4.87 13.50 -6.60
C PRO A 226 5.83 12.51 -5.93
N ALA A 227 6.28 12.78 -4.69
CA ALA A 227 7.20 11.92 -3.95
C ALA A 227 6.64 10.49 -3.75
N LEU A 228 5.34 10.38 -3.43
CA LEU A 228 4.67 9.07 -3.30
C LEU A 228 4.63 8.30 -4.63
N LYS A 229 4.36 8.99 -5.74
CA LYS A 229 4.32 8.38 -7.07
C LYS A 229 5.71 7.94 -7.51
N ILE A 230 6.71 8.79 -7.34
CA ILE A 230 8.13 8.52 -7.59
C ILE A 230 8.60 7.30 -6.79
N TYR A 231 8.26 7.24 -5.49
CA TYR A 231 8.63 6.09 -4.66
C TYR A 231 8.07 4.77 -5.20
N LYS A 232 6.84 4.77 -5.74
CA LYS A 232 6.26 3.59 -6.40
C LYS A 232 7.08 3.13 -7.62
N HIS A 233 7.62 4.06 -8.39
CA HIS A 233 8.52 3.73 -9.51
C HIS A 233 9.87 3.19 -9.03
N ILE A 234 10.43 3.73 -7.94
CA ILE A 234 11.67 3.23 -7.32
C ILE A 234 11.49 1.78 -6.84
N VAL A 235 10.38 1.49 -6.15
CA VAL A 235 10.06 0.11 -5.74
C VAL A 235 9.94 -0.83 -6.94
N THR A 236 9.41 -0.34 -8.07
CA THR A 236 9.34 -1.11 -9.32
C THR A 236 10.73 -1.42 -9.89
N LEU A 237 11.70 -0.50 -9.76
CA LEU A 237 13.09 -0.74 -10.16
C LEU A 237 13.82 -1.70 -9.20
N GLN A 238 13.56 -1.60 -7.89
CA GLN A 238 14.15 -2.46 -6.86
C GLN A 238 13.74 -3.92 -7.00
N THR A 239 12.48 -4.17 -7.35
CA THR A 239 11.91 -5.52 -7.45
C THR A 239 12.36 -6.31 -8.68
N ARG A 240 13.03 -5.68 -9.67
CA ARG A 240 13.50 -6.32 -10.91
C ARG A 240 14.99 -6.70 -10.93
N ILE A 241 15.69 -6.66 -9.80
CA ILE A 241 17.14 -6.99 -9.70
C ILE A 241 17.44 -8.51 -9.84
N GLY A 242 16.46 -9.33 -10.23
CA GLY A 242 16.55 -10.81 -10.15
C GLY A 242 16.93 -11.59 -11.41
N ASP A 243 16.98 -10.99 -12.60
CA ASP A 243 17.22 -11.75 -13.84
C ASP A 243 18.68 -11.62 -14.30
N ASN A 244 19.58 -12.38 -13.66
CA ASN A 244 20.86 -12.82 -14.23
C ASN A 244 21.41 -14.02 -13.44
#